data_AF-A0A6P0LZI9-F1
#
_entry.id   AF-A0A6P0LZI9-F1
#
_cell.length_a   1.000
_cell.length_b   1.000
_cell.length_c   1.000
_cell.angle_alpha   90.00
_cell.angle_beta   90.00
_cell.angle_gamma   90.00
#
_symmetry.space_group_name_H-M   'P 1'
#
loop_
_entity.id
_entity.type
_entity.pdbx_description
1 polymer ?
#
loop_
_entity_poly.entity_id
_entity_poly.type
_entity_poly.pdbx_seq_one_letter_code
_entity_poly.pdbx_strand_id
1 'polypeptide(L)'
;MSQGKTKEQTAMKKRFWMRAWMGNAEVNTSPQPLANPEVRLQQPQEKRKLVKFWRIAASLLLWQGVILGTPAQAQDKQDKSLTYSELLEKVKNGEVTKIEIDEATKIAKVSLEVPNKDEPPQRVPLFDQNSLLLKELRQQNVPTEIRRSADNSAALGLIANLFLLLLLLAGLMMILRRSASNSGQALNFGKSRARFQMEAKTGVLFDDVAGIEEAKEELQEVVTFLKQPERFTAVGARIPKGVLLVGPPVPG
;
A
#
# COMPACT_ATOMS: atom_id res chain seq x y z
N MET A 1 -40.30 9.43 -75.15
CA MET A 1 -40.63 10.54 -74.23
C MET A 1 -40.91 9.94 -72.85
N SER A 2 -40.02 9.97 -71.87
CA SER A 2 -39.40 11.12 -71.17
C SER A 2 -40.41 11.95 -70.35
N GLN A 3 -40.09 12.13 -69.06
CA GLN A 3 -40.63 13.12 -68.11
C GLN A 3 -42.01 12.86 -67.43
N GLY A 4 -42.26 11.66 -66.89
CA GLY A 4 -43.48 11.41 -66.08
C GLY A 4 -43.26 10.93 -64.62
N LYS A 5 -42.20 10.16 -64.35
CA LYS A 5 -42.08 9.38 -63.10
C LYS A 5 -41.20 9.98 -62.00
N THR A 6 -40.61 11.16 -62.20
CA THR A 6 -39.66 11.75 -61.25
C THR A 6 -40.27 12.71 -60.23
N LYS A 7 -41.45 13.28 -60.48
CA LYS A 7 -42.09 14.25 -59.56
C LYS A 7 -42.90 13.60 -58.43
N GLU A 8 -43.52 12.44 -58.67
CA GLU A 8 -44.26 11.73 -57.60
C GLU A 8 -43.35 11.11 -56.54
N GLN A 9 -42.20 10.57 -56.97
CA GLN A 9 -41.24 9.93 -56.06
C GLN A 9 -40.59 10.94 -55.09
N THR A 10 -40.38 12.19 -55.52
CA THR A 10 -39.85 13.25 -54.65
C THR A 10 -40.90 13.81 -53.69
N ALA A 11 -42.17 13.91 -54.12
CA ALA A 11 -43.27 14.31 -53.25
C ALA A 11 -43.53 13.27 -52.15
N MET A 12 -43.46 11.98 -52.47
CA MET A 12 -43.69 10.90 -51.51
C MET A 12 -42.56 10.82 -50.45
N LYS A 13 -41.30 11.04 -50.84
CA LYS A 13 -40.17 11.11 -49.88
C LYS A 13 -40.26 12.30 -48.92
N LYS A 14 -40.72 13.47 -49.38
CA LYS A 14 -40.95 14.64 -48.50
C LYS A 14 -42.09 14.41 -47.50
N ARG A 15 -43.19 13.77 -47.92
CA ARG A 15 -44.31 13.43 -47.03
C ARG A 15 -43.92 12.39 -45.98
N PHE A 16 -43.06 11.44 -46.36
CA PHE A 16 -42.51 10.45 -45.43
C PHE A 16 -41.59 11.09 -44.39
N TRP A 17 -40.68 11.98 -44.81
CA TRP A 17 -39.80 12.71 -43.88
C TRP A 17 -40.57 13.67 -42.95
N MET A 18 -41.62 14.34 -43.43
CA MET A 18 -42.46 15.18 -42.58
C MET A 18 -43.22 14.39 -41.51
N ARG A 19 -43.69 13.16 -41.82
CA ARG A 19 -44.31 12.26 -40.82
C ARG A 19 -43.31 11.66 -39.84
N ALA A 20 -42.05 11.51 -40.23
CA ALA A 20 -40.99 11.04 -39.34
C ALA A 20 -40.45 12.14 -38.41
N TRP A 21 -40.49 13.40 -38.86
CA TRP A 21 -40.01 14.56 -38.08
C TRP A 21 -41.10 15.18 -37.19
N MET A 22 -42.36 15.15 -37.62
CA MET A 22 -43.51 15.44 -36.75
C MET A 22 -43.94 14.14 -36.06
N GLY A 23 -43.25 13.81 -34.96
CA GLY A 23 -43.60 12.70 -34.09
C GLY A 23 -45.09 12.74 -33.70
N ASN A 24 -45.70 11.55 -33.61
CA ASN A 24 -47.06 11.34 -33.14
C ASN A 24 -47.34 12.13 -31.85
N ALA A 25 -48.00 13.27 -31.98
CA ALA A 25 -48.68 13.91 -30.87
C ALA A 25 -50.01 13.18 -30.66
N GLU A 26 -49.95 11.96 -30.12
CA GLU A 26 -51.10 11.37 -29.45
C GLU A 26 -51.33 12.20 -28.17
N VAL A 27 -52.31 13.10 -28.24
CA VAL A 27 -52.88 13.77 -27.07
C VAL A 27 -53.58 12.67 -26.26
N ASN A 28 -52.84 12.11 -25.31
CA ASN A 28 -53.34 11.11 -24.39
C ASN A 28 -54.22 11.80 -23.33
N THR A 29 -55.51 11.94 -23.62
CA THR A 29 -56.53 12.37 -22.67
C THR A 29 -56.98 11.19 -21.81
N SER A 30 -56.26 10.93 -20.72
CA SER A 30 -56.75 10.15 -19.58
C SER A 30 -56.01 10.61 -18.31
N PRO A 31 -56.71 10.87 -17.19
CA PRO A 31 -56.11 11.46 -16.00
C PRO A 31 -55.13 10.50 -15.32
N GLN A 32 -53.85 10.89 -15.21
CA GLN A 32 -52.88 10.15 -14.42
C GLN A 32 -53.07 10.45 -12.92
N PRO A 33 -53.10 9.44 -12.03
CA PRO A 33 -53.01 9.67 -10.60
C PRO A 33 -51.58 10.12 -10.27
N LEU A 34 -51.46 11.07 -9.33
CA LEU A 34 -50.20 11.66 -8.87
C LEU A 34 -49.18 10.58 -8.48
N ALA A 35 -48.28 10.24 -9.40
CA ALA A 35 -47.11 9.42 -9.11
C ALA A 35 -46.05 10.33 -8.47
N ASN A 36 -46.00 10.27 -7.14
CA ASN A 36 -44.96 10.85 -6.31
C ASN A 36 -43.57 10.41 -6.82
N PRO A 37 -42.64 11.30 -7.17
CA PRO A 37 -41.29 10.88 -7.47
C PRO A 37 -40.61 10.53 -6.15
N GLU A 38 -40.57 9.24 -5.82
CA GLU A 38 -39.68 8.73 -4.77
C GLU A 38 -38.28 9.28 -5.03
N VAL A 39 -37.81 10.09 -4.08
CA VAL A 39 -36.42 10.52 -3.98
C VAL A 39 -35.58 9.26 -3.86
N ARG A 40 -34.99 8.80 -4.97
CA ARG A 40 -33.94 7.79 -4.95
C ARG A 40 -32.78 8.35 -4.16
N LEU A 41 -32.68 7.95 -2.89
CA LEU A 41 -31.48 8.11 -2.08
C LEU A 41 -30.32 7.44 -2.84
N GLN A 42 -29.49 8.23 -3.50
CA GLN A 42 -28.23 7.76 -4.05
C GLN A 42 -27.35 7.31 -2.89
N GLN A 43 -27.29 6.00 -2.65
CA GLN A 43 -26.35 5.45 -1.69
C GLN A 43 -24.91 5.74 -2.16
N PRO A 44 -23.97 6.12 -1.25
CA PRO A 44 -22.62 6.50 -1.63
C PRO A 44 -21.88 5.33 -2.30
N GLN A 45 -21.68 5.40 -3.61
CA GLN A 45 -20.94 4.39 -4.41
C GLN A 45 -19.47 4.25 -3.96
N GLU A 46 -18.96 5.20 -3.19
CA GLU A 46 -17.58 5.20 -2.70
C GLU A 46 -17.32 4.13 -1.63
N LYS A 47 -18.30 3.86 -0.76
CA LYS A 47 -18.17 2.84 0.30
C LYS A 47 -17.99 1.44 -0.28
N ARG A 48 -18.58 1.15 -1.45
CA ARG A 48 -18.46 -0.16 -2.12
C ARG A 48 -17.05 -0.42 -2.66
N LYS A 49 -16.34 0.62 -3.12
CA LYS A 49 -14.93 0.50 -3.55
C LYS A 49 -14.01 0.30 -2.35
N LEU A 50 -14.29 1.00 -1.24
CA LEU A 50 -13.53 0.89 0.00
C LEU A 50 -13.66 -0.51 0.65
N VAL A 51 -14.87 -1.07 0.68
CA VAL A 51 -15.11 -2.43 1.21
C VAL A 51 -14.45 -3.50 0.34
N LYS A 52 -14.42 -3.33 -1.00
CA LYS A 52 -13.69 -4.23 -1.90
C LYS A 52 -12.18 -4.19 -1.66
N PHE A 53 -11.62 -3.00 -1.42
CA PHE A 53 -10.20 -2.84 -1.07
C PHE A 53 -9.85 -3.54 0.26
N TRP A 54 -10.66 -3.34 1.30
CA TRP A 54 -10.46 -4.00 2.59
C TRP A 54 -10.57 -5.53 2.53
N ARG A 55 -11.42 -6.07 1.66
CA ARG A 55 -11.52 -7.52 1.42
C ARG A 55 -10.26 -8.09 0.75
N ILE A 56 -9.68 -7.38 -0.22
CA ILE A 56 -8.43 -7.78 -0.88
C ILE A 56 -7.24 -7.66 0.08
N ALA A 57 -7.21 -6.60 0.89
CA ALA A 57 -6.18 -6.42 1.92
C ALA A 57 -6.24 -7.53 2.99
N ALA A 58 -7.44 -7.87 3.45
CA ALA A 58 -7.65 -8.97 4.40
C ALA A 58 -7.27 -10.33 3.81
N SER A 59 -7.58 -10.61 2.54
CA SER A 59 -7.16 -11.87 1.90
C SER A 59 -5.65 -11.96 1.71
N LEU A 60 -5.00 -10.82 1.38
CA LEU A 60 -3.55 -10.76 1.25
C LEU A 60 -2.85 -10.98 2.62
N LEU A 61 -3.43 -10.45 3.70
CA LEU A 61 -2.93 -10.64 5.06
C LEU A 61 -3.08 -12.09 5.51
N LEU A 62 -4.22 -12.72 5.24
CA LEU A 62 -4.46 -14.14 5.52
C LEU A 62 -3.51 -15.04 4.71
N TRP A 63 -3.23 -14.69 3.44
CA TRP A 63 -2.27 -15.43 2.63
C TRP A 63 -0.84 -15.32 3.16
N GLN A 64 -0.42 -14.16 3.66
CA GLN A 64 0.87 -14.03 4.35
C GLN A 64 0.91 -14.84 5.65
N GLY A 65 -0.20 -14.90 6.40
CA GLY A 65 -0.30 -15.73 7.60
C GLY A 65 -0.10 -17.23 7.32
N VAL A 66 -0.50 -17.71 6.14
CA VAL A 66 -0.31 -19.12 5.74
C VAL A 66 1.12 -19.41 5.30
N ILE A 67 1.86 -18.44 4.75
CA ILE A 67 3.27 -18.63 4.32
C ILE A 67 4.25 -18.42 5.48
N LEU A 68 3.93 -17.56 6.45
CA LEU A 68 4.74 -17.34 7.65
C LEU A 68 4.37 -18.28 8.81
N GLY A 69 3.17 -18.88 8.77
CA GLY A 69 2.65 -19.77 9.81
C GLY A 69 2.86 -21.25 9.54
N THR A 70 3.34 -21.64 8.36
CA THR A 70 3.99 -22.94 8.24
C THR A 70 5.40 -22.79 8.80
N PRO A 71 5.75 -23.39 9.96
CA PRO A 71 7.15 -23.67 10.17
C PRO A 71 7.56 -24.45 8.92
N ALA A 72 8.53 -23.93 8.18
CA ALA A 72 9.18 -24.70 7.15
C ALA A 72 9.48 -26.05 7.81
N GLN A 73 8.75 -27.09 7.40
CA GLN A 73 9.12 -28.46 7.68
C GLN A 73 10.39 -28.72 6.87
N ALA A 74 11.49 -28.11 7.31
CA ALA A 74 12.69 -28.87 7.49
C ALA A 74 12.30 -29.95 8.50
N GLN A 75 11.82 -31.07 7.96
CA GLN A 75 11.91 -32.36 8.62
C GLN A 75 13.40 -32.56 8.88
N ASP A 76 13.89 -31.96 9.95
CA ASP A 76 14.96 -32.55 10.72
C ASP A 76 14.33 -33.86 11.19
N LYS A 77 14.52 -34.91 10.37
CA LYS A 77 14.41 -36.29 10.88
C LYS A 77 15.08 -36.22 12.23
N GLN A 78 14.39 -36.62 13.30
CA GLN A 78 14.96 -36.69 14.64
C GLN A 78 16.28 -37.47 14.53
N ASP A 79 17.37 -36.75 14.30
CA ASP A 79 18.72 -37.25 14.41
C ASP A 79 18.78 -37.51 15.91
N LYS A 80 18.61 -38.79 16.29
CA LYS A 80 18.79 -39.26 17.65
C LYS A 80 20.16 -38.74 18.07
N SER A 81 20.17 -37.64 18.81
CA SER A 81 21.37 -36.94 19.22
C SER A 81 21.87 -37.71 20.43
N LEU A 82 22.86 -38.56 20.19
CA LEU A 82 23.49 -39.31 21.25
C LEU A 82 24.36 -38.34 22.06
N THR A 83 24.29 -38.42 23.39
CA THR A 83 25.10 -37.56 24.26
C THR A 83 26.58 -37.99 24.19
N TYR A 84 27.52 -37.06 24.42
CA TYR A 84 28.96 -37.38 24.44
C TYR A 84 29.30 -38.54 25.40
N SER A 85 28.67 -38.58 26.58
CA SER A 85 28.85 -39.64 27.56
C SER A 85 28.34 -41.00 27.05
N GLU A 86 27.18 -41.01 26.39
CA GLU A 86 26.59 -42.21 25.79
C GLU A 86 27.44 -42.72 24.62
N LEU A 87 28.03 -41.81 23.84
CA LEU A 87 28.99 -42.16 22.81
C LEU A 87 30.22 -42.85 23.41
N LEU A 88 30.79 -42.30 24.47
CA LEU A 88 31.98 -42.88 25.12
C LEU A 88 31.68 -44.28 25.68
N GLU A 89 30.49 -44.48 26.24
CA GLU A 89 30.05 -45.79 26.73
C GLU A 89 29.86 -46.80 25.59
N LYS A 90 29.23 -46.40 24.48
CA LYS A 90 29.07 -47.25 23.29
C LYS A 90 30.38 -47.60 22.60
N VAL A 91 31.35 -46.68 22.61
CA VAL A 91 32.71 -46.94 22.11
C VAL A 91 33.42 -47.95 23.00
N LYS A 92 33.28 -47.86 24.33
CA LYS A 92 33.83 -48.84 25.28
C LYS A 92 33.22 -50.24 25.10
N ASN A 93 31.93 -50.30 24.79
CA ASN A 93 31.21 -51.54 24.56
C ASN A 93 31.49 -52.15 23.17
N GLY A 94 32.28 -51.50 22.31
CA GLY A 94 32.61 -51.99 20.97
C GLY A 94 31.46 -51.91 19.96
N GLU A 95 30.42 -51.12 20.22
CA GLU A 95 29.22 -51.01 19.37
C GLU A 95 29.40 -50.08 18.15
N VAL A 96 30.59 -49.48 17.98
CA VAL A 96 30.85 -48.43 17.00
C VAL A 96 31.82 -48.90 15.92
N THR A 97 31.33 -49.03 14.68
CA THR A 97 32.13 -49.53 13.54
C THR A 97 32.90 -48.42 12.83
N LYS A 98 32.32 -47.20 12.73
CA LYS A 98 32.95 -46.06 12.07
C LYS A 98 32.55 -44.75 12.73
N ILE A 99 33.55 -43.89 12.96
CA ILE A 99 33.33 -42.50 13.39
C ILE A 99 33.90 -41.56 12.35
N GLU A 100 33.03 -40.71 11.79
CA GLU A 100 33.42 -39.59 10.95
C GLU A 100 33.36 -38.32 11.79
N ILE A 101 34.52 -37.70 12.00
CA ILE A 101 34.62 -36.45 12.78
C ILE A 101 34.64 -35.30 11.79
N ASP A 102 33.66 -34.40 11.92
CA ASP A 102 33.64 -33.14 11.18
C ASP A 102 34.25 -32.02 12.02
N GLU A 103 35.50 -31.66 11.72
CA GLU A 103 36.24 -30.59 12.43
C GLU A 103 35.59 -29.21 12.25
N ALA A 104 34.90 -28.97 11.13
CA ALA A 104 34.35 -27.65 10.81
C ALA A 104 33.05 -27.39 11.57
N THR A 105 32.19 -28.40 11.70
CA THR A 105 30.89 -28.27 12.38
C THR A 105 30.91 -28.76 13.84
N LYS A 106 32.03 -29.33 14.31
CA LYS A 106 32.20 -29.95 15.63
C LYS A 106 31.19 -31.06 15.91
N ILE A 107 30.79 -31.79 14.86
CA ILE A 107 29.83 -32.90 14.95
C ILE A 107 30.54 -34.20 14.55
N ALA A 108 30.46 -35.23 15.39
CA ALA A 108 30.78 -36.60 14.99
C ALA A 108 29.53 -37.27 14.43
N LYS A 109 29.66 -37.90 13.26
CA LYS A 109 28.69 -38.86 12.75
C LYS A 109 29.15 -40.25 13.13
N VAL A 110 28.32 -40.95 13.89
CA VAL A 110 28.61 -42.26 14.45
C VAL A 110 27.72 -43.28 13.74
N SER A 111 28.35 -44.29 13.14
CA SER A 111 27.66 -45.45 12.57
C SER A 111 27.77 -46.61 13.57
N LEU A 112 26.63 -47.03 14.12
CA LEU A 112 26.52 -48.16 15.05
C LEU A 112 26.29 -49.46 14.29
N GLU A 113 26.88 -50.56 14.76
CA GLU A 113 26.57 -51.91 14.26
C GLU A 113 25.36 -52.47 15.02
N VAL A 114 24.17 -52.03 14.62
CA VAL A 114 22.93 -52.69 15.01
C VAL A 114 22.46 -53.51 13.80
N PRO A 115 21.94 -54.74 13.97
CA PRO A 115 21.57 -55.67 12.89
C PRO A 115 20.41 -55.19 11.98
N ASN A 116 20.12 -53.89 11.95
CA ASN A 116 19.11 -53.29 11.10
C ASN A 116 19.75 -52.17 10.27
N LYS A 117 19.89 -52.44 8.97
CA LYS A 117 20.76 -51.76 8.01
C LYS A 117 20.34 -50.34 7.60
N ASP A 118 19.41 -49.73 8.33
CA ASP A 118 18.69 -48.51 7.91
C ASP A 118 18.49 -47.45 9.01
N GLU A 119 19.28 -47.46 10.11
CA GLU A 119 19.30 -46.30 11.02
C GLU A 119 20.24 -45.20 10.47
N PRO A 120 19.76 -43.94 10.36
CA PRO A 120 20.61 -42.84 9.93
C PRO A 120 21.75 -42.62 10.94
N PRO A 121 22.95 -42.22 10.47
CA PRO A 121 24.10 -41.99 11.34
C PRO A 121 23.76 -40.97 12.42
N GLN A 122 24.02 -41.32 13.67
CA GLN A 122 23.70 -40.47 14.81
C GLN A 122 24.73 -39.34 14.93
N ARG A 123 24.25 -38.12 15.16
CA ARG A 123 25.09 -36.92 15.32
C ARG A 123 25.38 -36.68 16.79
N VAL A 124 26.65 -36.55 17.12
CA VAL A 124 27.11 -36.25 18.48
C VAL A 124 27.90 -34.95 18.48
N PRO A 125 27.51 -33.94 19.28
CA PRO A 125 28.29 -32.74 19.44
C PRO A 125 29.61 -33.09 20.16
N LEU A 126 30.72 -32.66 19.58
CA LEU A 126 32.06 -32.91 20.10
C LEU A 126 32.64 -31.63 20.74
N PHE A 127 33.49 -31.83 21.76
CA PHE A 127 34.27 -30.74 22.35
C PHE A 127 35.50 -30.41 21.49
N ASP A 128 36.11 -29.24 21.72
CA ASP A 128 37.32 -28.83 20.99
C ASP A 128 38.54 -29.73 21.27
N GLN A 129 38.56 -30.41 22.41
CA GLN A 129 39.62 -31.33 22.81
C GLN A 129 39.02 -32.67 23.26
N ASN A 130 39.03 -33.66 22.35
CA ASN A 130 38.50 -35.01 22.63
C ASN A 130 39.61 -36.05 22.85
N SER A 131 40.62 -35.71 23.68
CA SER A 131 41.75 -36.61 23.96
C SER A 131 41.33 -37.96 24.55
N LEU A 132 40.28 -37.98 25.37
CA LEU A 132 39.73 -39.20 25.97
C LEU A 132 39.05 -40.11 24.94
N LEU A 133 38.20 -39.54 24.08
CA LEU A 133 37.53 -40.26 23.00
C LEU A 133 38.54 -40.81 21.97
N LEU A 134 39.52 -40.00 21.57
CA LEU A 134 40.58 -40.42 20.64
C LEU A 134 41.46 -41.54 21.23
N LYS A 135 41.70 -41.51 22.55
CA LYS A 135 42.44 -42.58 23.23
C LYS A 135 41.66 -43.89 23.23
N GLU A 136 40.37 -43.84 23.53
CA GLU A 136 39.49 -45.01 23.55
C GLU A 136 39.31 -45.61 22.14
N LEU A 137 39.13 -44.76 21.12
CA LEU A 137 39.02 -45.21 19.73
C LEU A 137 40.28 -45.88 19.21
N ARG A 138 41.45 -45.41 19.63
CA ARG A 138 42.75 -46.06 19.32
C ARG A 138 42.90 -47.40 20.04
N GLN A 139 42.37 -47.54 21.26
CA GLN A 139 42.41 -48.80 22.00
C GLN A 139 41.50 -49.87 21.37
N GLN A 140 40.36 -49.44 20.83
CA GLN A 140 39.36 -50.31 20.17
C GLN A 140 39.61 -50.50 18.65
N ASN A 141 40.68 -49.91 18.08
CA ASN A 141 41.01 -49.96 16.64
C ASN A 141 39.86 -49.52 15.70
N VAL A 142 39.04 -48.55 16.12
CA VAL A 142 37.93 -48.06 15.28
C VAL A 142 38.48 -47.15 14.17
N PRO A 143 38.16 -47.39 12.89
CA PRO A 143 38.60 -46.53 11.80
C PRO A 143 37.98 -45.13 11.92
N THR A 144 38.82 -44.14 12.20
CA THR A 144 38.44 -42.73 12.30
C THR A 144 38.78 -41.99 11.01
N GLU A 145 37.78 -41.39 10.36
CA GLU A 145 37.98 -40.54 9.18
C GLU A 145 37.68 -39.09 9.55
N ILE A 146 38.66 -38.21 9.39
CA ILE A 146 38.49 -36.77 9.63
C ILE A 146 38.09 -36.13 8.31
N ARG A 147 36.88 -35.58 8.24
CA ARG A 147 36.42 -34.81 7.09
C ARG A 147 36.26 -33.36 7.50
N ARG A 148 36.76 -32.45 6.67
CA ARG A 148 36.44 -31.02 6.79
C ARG A 148 35.26 -30.76 5.87
N SER A 149 34.06 -30.65 6.42
CA SER A 149 32.94 -30.18 5.61
C SER A 149 33.14 -28.71 5.28
N ALA A 150 32.88 -28.34 4.03
CA ALA A 150 32.86 -26.94 3.65
C ALA A 150 31.75 -26.24 4.44
N ASP A 151 32.14 -25.32 5.32
CA ASP A 151 31.21 -24.54 6.13
C ASP A 151 30.51 -23.50 5.25
N ASN A 152 29.47 -23.96 4.57
CA ASN A 152 28.63 -23.12 3.73
C ASN A 152 27.70 -22.22 4.57
N SER A 153 27.69 -22.34 5.90
CA SER A 153 26.81 -21.54 6.77
C SER A 153 27.22 -20.07 6.74
N ALA A 154 28.52 -19.77 6.68
CA ALA A 154 29.03 -18.42 6.52
C ALA A 154 28.62 -17.83 5.15
N ALA A 155 28.75 -18.59 4.07
CA ALA A 155 28.34 -18.17 2.73
C ALA A 155 26.82 -17.96 2.63
N LEU A 156 26.03 -18.87 3.19
CA LEU A 156 24.57 -18.74 3.29
C LEU A 156 24.17 -17.55 4.15
N GLY A 157 24.90 -17.28 5.24
CA GLY A 157 24.70 -16.10 6.08
C GLY A 157 24.97 -14.80 5.32
N LEU A 158 26.03 -14.74 4.51
CA LEU A 158 26.34 -13.61 3.64
C LEU A 158 25.25 -13.41 2.58
N ILE A 159 24.77 -14.50 1.94
CA ILE A 159 23.69 -14.44 0.95
C ILE A 159 22.38 -13.99 1.60
N ALA A 160 22.05 -14.49 2.79
CA ALA A 160 20.85 -14.11 3.52
C ALA A 160 20.88 -12.64 3.93
N ASN A 161 22.03 -12.14 4.41
CA ASN A 161 22.21 -10.74 4.76
C ASN A 161 22.14 -9.82 3.51
N LEU A 162 22.75 -10.26 2.40
CA LEU A 162 22.67 -9.55 1.12
C LEU A 162 21.23 -9.52 0.58
N PHE A 163 20.50 -10.62 0.71
CA PHE A 163 19.08 -10.68 0.36
C PHE A 163 18.24 -9.75 1.22
N LEU A 164 18.48 -9.71 2.54
CA LEU A 164 17.79 -8.78 3.44
C LEU A 164 18.06 -7.31 3.07
N LEU A 165 19.31 -6.96 2.74
CA LEU A 165 19.68 -5.63 2.28
C LEU A 165 18.98 -5.27 0.95
N LEU A 166 18.96 -6.21 -0.01
CA LEU A 166 18.26 -6.02 -1.29
C LEU A 166 16.75 -5.88 -1.11
N LEU A 167 16.14 -6.64 -0.19
CA LEU A 167 14.72 -6.54 0.14
C LEU A 167 14.40 -5.16 0.71
N LEU A 168 15.25 -4.63 1.59
CA LEU A 168 15.09 -3.30 2.19
C LEU A 168 15.22 -2.22 1.12
N LEU A 169 16.24 -2.31 0.25
CA LEU A 169 16.42 -1.41 -0.89
C LEU A 169 15.26 -1.48 -1.88
N ALA A 170 14.75 -2.67 -2.18
CA ALA A 170 13.60 -2.86 -3.07
C ALA A 170 12.32 -2.28 -2.47
N GLY A 171 12.09 -2.48 -1.17
CA GLY A 171 10.96 -1.89 -0.44
C GLY A 171 11.05 -0.36 -0.41
N LEU A 172 12.22 0.20 -0.14
CA LEU A 172 12.47 1.63 -0.18
C LEU A 172 12.27 2.18 -1.59
N MET A 173 12.80 1.51 -2.62
CA MET A 173 12.62 1.91 -4.02
C MET A 173 11.15 1.82 -4.43
N MET A 174 10.38 0.84 -3.96
CA MET A 174 8.95 0.74 -4.20
C MET A 174 8.17 1.91 -3.58
N ILE A 175 8.51 2.31 -2.35
CA ILE A 175 7.92 3.48 -1.70
C ILE A 175 8.29 4.74 -2.46
N LEU A 176 9.57 4.92 -2.81
CA LEU A 176 10.06 6.07 -3.56
C LEU A 176 9.43 6.15 -4.96
N ARG A 177 9.23 5.02 -5.63
CA ARG A 177 8.58 4.96 -6.95
C ARG A 177 7.09 5.29 -6.86
N ARG A 178 6.42 4.89 -5.78
CA ARG A 178 5.02 5.24 -5.50
C ARG A 178 4.87 6.71 -5.07
N SER A 179 5.80 7.24 -4.29
CA SER A 179 5.81 8.67 -3.94
C SER A 179 6.23 9.52 -5.13
N ALA A 180 7.10 9.05 -6.02
CA ALA A 180 7.48 9.72 -7.27
C ALA A 180 6.29 9.89 -8.22
N SER A 181 5.39 8.91 -8.36
CA SER A 181 4.19 9.08 -9.18
C SER A 181 3.19 10.09 -8.58
N ASN A 182 3.24 10.31 -7.26
CA ASN A 182 2.45 11.33 -6.55
C ASN A 182 3.28 12.59 -6.16
N SER A 183 4.52 12.70 -6.65
CA SER A 183 5.54 13.63 -6.12
C SER A 183 5.29 15.09 -6.42
N GLY A 184 4.31 15.39 -7.27
CA GLY A 184 3.83 16.75 -7.44
C GLY A 184 3.19 17.34 -6.18
N GLN A 185 2.77 16.54 -5.20
CA GLN A 185 2.00 17.06 -4.06
C GLN A 185 2.87 17.35 -2.82
N ALA A 186 3.89 16.53 -2.54
CA ALA A 186 4.80 16.71 -1.40
C ALA A 186 5.70 17.94 -1.54
N LEU A 187 6.15 18.27 -2.76
CA LEU A 187 6.95 19.48 -3.04
C LEU A 187 6.12 20.76 -3.08
N ASN A 188 4.78 20.67 -3.05
CA ASN A 188 3.88 21.80 -3.07
C ASN A 188 3.40 22.23 -1.68
N PHE A 189 3.85 21.59 -0.60
CA PHE A 189 3.54 21.99 0.79
C PHE A 189 4.11 23.36 1.17
N GLY A 190 5.06 23.90 0.42
CA GLY A 190 5.62 25.24 0.64
C GLY A 190 5.06 26.34 -0.27
N LYS A 191 4.16 26.02 -1.23
CA LYS A 191 3.63 27.02 -2.17
C LYS A 191 2.26 27.48 -1.70
N SER A 192 2.15 28.78 -1.40
CA SER A 192 0.87 29.43 -1.05
C SER A 192 -0.18 29.13 -2.11
N ARG A 193 -1.32 28.58 -1.70
CA ARG A 193 -2.52 28.38 -2.55
C ARG A 193 -3.37 29.65 -2.64
N ALA A 194 -2.76 30.83 -2.55
CA ALA A 194 -3.49 32.09 -2.72
C ALA A 194 -4.07 32.14 -4.14
N ARG A 195 -5.41 32.20 -4.24
CA ARG A 195 -6.07 32.45 -5.52
C ARG A 195 -6.00 33.94 -5.79
N PHE A 196 -5.11 34.34 -6.70
CA PHE A 196 -5.10 35.68 -7.26
C PHE A 196 -6.33 35.81 -8.16
N GLN A 197 -7.42 36.34 -7.60
CA GLN A 197 -8.58 36.74 -8.37
C GLN A 197 -8.27 38.13 -8.92
N MET A 198 -7.97 38.23 -10.22
CA MET A 198 -7.84 39.53 -10.89
C MET A 198 -9.20 40.22 -10.82
N GLU A 199 -9.25 41.37 -10.13
CA GLU A 199 -10.39 42.29 -9.99
C GLU A 199 -11.76 41.66 -10.29
N ALA A 200 -12.29 40.93 -9.32
CA ALA A 200 -13.69 40.52 -9.36
C ALA A 200 -14.55 41.78 -9.31
N LYS A 201 -15.07 42.22 -10.46
CA LYS A 201 -16.20 43.16 -10.52
C LYS A 201 -17.41 42.43 -9.95
N THR A 202 -17.59 42.51 -8.63
CA THR A 202 -18.71 41.90 -7.92
C THR A 202 -20.04 42.55 -8.30
N GLY A 203 -20.03 43.78 -8.80
CA GLY A 203 -21.22 44.51 -9.24
C GLY A 203 -22.13 44.98 -8.10
N VAL A 204 -21.73 44.77 -6.85
CA VAL A 204 -22.50 45.14 -5.64
C VAL A 204 -22.08 46.54 -5.19
N LEU A 205 -23.06 47.41 -4.94
CA LEU A 205 -22.89 48.77 -4.46
C LEU A 205 -23.28 48.89 -2.97
N PHE A 206 -22.91 50.01 -2.32
CA PHE A 206 -23.31 50.29 -0.94
C PHE A 206 -24.83 50.44 -0.76
N ASP A 207 -25.53 50.82 -1.84
CA ASP A 207 -26.97 50.94 -1.88
C ASP A 207 -27.68 49.58 -1.83
N ASP A 208 -27.00 48.50 -2.24
CA ASP A 208 -27.54 47.13 -2.28
C ASP A 208 -27.48 46.41 -0.91
N VAL A 209 -26.84 47.02 0.09
CA VAL A 209 -26.74 46.48 1.45
C VAL A 209 -27.85 47.13 2.29
N ALA A 210 -28.53 46.42 3.19
CA ALA A 210 -29.60 47.00 4.01
C ALA A 210 -29.45 46.63 5.49
N GLY A 211 -29.87 47.53 6.39
CA GLY A 211 -30.03 47.26 7.83
C GLY A 211 -28.76 47.32 8.67
N ILE A 212 -27.68 47.89 8.14
CA ILE A 212 -26.39 48.08 8.85
C ILE A 212 -25.78 49.43 8.45
N GLU A 213 -26.45 50.51 8.83
CA GLU A 213 -26.09 51.88 8.44
C GLU A 213 -24.79 52.35 9.11
N GLU A 214 -24.56 51.96 10.38
CA GLU A 214 -23.36 52.30 11.15
C GLU A 214 -22.08 51.72 10.49
N ALA A 215 -22.07 50.42 10.19
CA ALA A 215 -20.90 49.79 9.56
C ALA A 215 -20.68 50.24 8.12
N LYS A 216 -21.74 50.68 7.41
CA LYS A 216 -21.60 51.29 6.08
C LYS A 216 -20.86 52.61 6.16
N GLU A 217 -21.23 53.47 7.11
CA GLU A 217 -20.60 54.79 7.28
C GLU A 217 -19.11 54.65 7.61
N GLU A 218 -18.78 53.76 8.56
CA GLU A 218 -17.38 53.45 8.91
C GLU A 218 -16.60 52.88 7.71
N LEU A 219 -17.18 51.95 6.96
CA LEU A 219 -16.52 51.36 5.80
C LEU A 219 -16.38 52.37 4.64
N GLN A 220 -17.32 53.30 4.49
CA GLN A 220 -17.28 54.34 3.49
C GLN A 220 -16.15 55.34 3.75
N GLU A 221 -15.82 55.62 5.02
CA GLU A 221 -14.63 56.37 5.40
C GLU A 221 -13.36 55.67 4.90
N VAL A 222 -13.23 54.36 5.16
CA VAL A 222 -12.06 53.56 4.71
C VAL A 222 -11.96 53.55 3.18
N VAL A 223 -13.07 53.40 2.46
CA VAL A 223 -13.07 53.45 0.99
C VAL A 223 -12.69 54.85 0.48
N THR A 224 -13.16 55.92 1.13
CA THR A 224 -12.80 57.30 0.79
C THR A 224 -11.31 57.54 1.02
N PHE A 225 -10.76 56.97 2.10
CA PHE A 225 -9.34 56.96 2.40
C PHE A 225 -8.53 56.25 1.31
N LEU A 226 -8.96 55.06 0.86
CA LEU A 226 -8.29 54.30 -0.20
C LEU A 226 -8.35 55.01 -1.56
N LYS A 227 -9.41 55.78 -1.84
CA LYS A 227 -9.56 56.57 -3.08
C LYS A 227 -8.68 57.82 -3.10
N GLN A 228 -8.48 58.48 -1.95
CA GLN A 228 -7.74 59.75 -1.86
C GLN A 228 -6.76 59.78 -0.66
N PRO A 229 -5.75 58.89 -0.61
CA PRO A 229 -4.89 58.72 0.56
C PRO A 229 -4.06 59.97 0.88
N GLU A 230 -3.72 60.77 -0.13
CA GLU A 230 -2.93 61.99 0.01
C GLU A 230 -3.62 63.03 0.91
N ARG A 231 -4.95 63.18 0.79
CA ARG A 231 -5.73 64.15 1.58
C ARG A 231 -5.73 63.82 3.06
N PHE A 232 -5.82 62.54 3.41
CA PHE A 232 -5.82 62.09 4.80
C PHE A 232 -4.41 62.07 5.40
N THR A 233 -3.40 61.72 4.60
CA THR A 233 -2.00 61.77 5.04
C THR A 233 -1.54 63.21 5.31
N ALA A 234 -2.04 64.19 4.55
CA ALA A 234 -1.75 65.62 4.76
C ALA A 234 -2.25 66.16 6.11
N VAL A 235 -3.30 65.56 6.68
CA VAL A 235 -3.83 65.89 8.02
C VAL A 235 -3.17 65.03 9.11
N GLY A 236 -2.22 64.17 8.74
CA GLY A 236 -1.49 63.29 9.67
C GLY A 236 -2.22 61.98 10.04
N ALA A 237 -3.28 61.62 9.32
CA ALA A 237 -4.00 60.38 9.57
C ALA A 237 -3.17 59.16 9.15
N ARG A 238 -3.24 58.07 9.93
CA ARG A 238 -2.52 56.82 9.65
C ARG A 238 -3.33 55.91 8.73
N ILE A 239 -2.66 55.31 7.76
CA ILE A 239 -3.26 54.36 6.82
C ILE A 239 -3.66 53.06 7.55
N PRO A 240 -4.94 52.64 7.52
CA PRO A 240 -5.34 51.34 8.06
C PRO A 240 -4.75 50.21 7.21
N LYS A 241 -4.13 49.22 7.88
CA LYS A 241 -3.44 48.10 7.19
C LYS A 241 -4.36 46.90 6.90
N GLY A 242 -5.57 46.90 7.47
CA GLY A 242 -6.56 45.85 7.30
C GLY A 242 -7.80 46.14 8.14
N VAL A 243 -8.93 45.59 7.71
CA VAL A 243 -10.21 45.64 8.41
C VAL A 243 -10.62 44.20 8.71
N LEU A 244 -11.01 43.93 9.95
CA LEU A 244 -11.55 42.63 10.35
C LEU A 244 -13.07 42.76 10.44
N LEU A 245 -13.78 42.04 9.58
CA LEU A 245 -15.24 41.96 9.63
C LEU A 245 -15.63 40.76 10.52
N VAL A 246 -16.40 41.01 11.57
CA VAL A 246 -16.85 39.99 12.52
C VAL A 246 -18.37 39.98 12.54
N GLY A 247 -18.97 38.80 12.40
CA GLY A 247 -20.41 38.63 12.49
C GLY A 247 -20.80 37.16 12.64
N PRO A 248 -22.01 36.86 13.13
CA PRO A 248 -22.55 35.51 13.11
C PRO A 248 -22.67 35.02 11.65
N PRO A 249 -22.50 33.71 11.41
CA PRO A 249 -22.61 33.17 10.06
C PRO A 249 -24.04 33.37 9.52
N VAL A 250 -24.16 33.97 8.34
CA VAL A 250 -25.43 34.05 7.61
C VAL A 250 -25.65 32.76 6.81
N PRO A 251 -26.81 32.09 6.90
CA PRO A 251 -27.22 31.15 5.87
C PRO A 251 -27.41 31.95 4.57
N GLY A 252 -26.79 31.49 3.49
CA GLY A 252 -26.73 32.21 2.22
C GLY A 252 -28.08 32.45 1.56
#